data_AF-A0A6G3PM27-F1
#
_entry.id   AF-A0A6G3PM27-F1
#
_cell.length_a   1.000
_cell.length_b   1.000
_cell.length_c   1.000
_cell.angle_alpha   90.00
_cell.angle_beta   90.00
_cell.angle_gamma   90.00
#
_symmetry.space_group_name_H-M   'P 1'
#
loop_
_entity.id
_entity.type
_entity.pdbx_description
1 polymer ?
#
loop_
_entity_poly.entity_id
_entity_poly.type
_entity_poly.pdbx_seq_one_letter_code
_entity_poly.pdbx_strand_id
1 'polypeptide(L)'
;MRTRYSLRRYLVGAVVARAGDEMAGPALMLAGFAVAGSSVEASSLLAGITLSAAVGGPLLGALLDRAARPGRLLAGALVLYAAGLGAILAGLGRLPFAVTVLIAAVTGLAGPALSGGWTAQLPGAVPGDRLARANALDA
;
A
#
# COMPACT_ATOMS: atom_id res chain seq x y z
N MET A 1 1.90 5.59 -31.26
CA MET A 1 1.81 6.87 -30.52
C MET A 1 0.93 6.81 -29.24
N ARG A 2 0.80 5.67 -28.53
CA ARG A 2 -0.15 5.52 -27.38
C ARG A 2 0.46 5.68 -25.96
N THR A 3 1.73 6.04 -25.83
CA THR A 3 2.50 5.84 -24.58
C THR A 3 2.59 7.03 -23.62
N ARG A 4 2.32 8.28 -24.04
CA ARG A 4 2.48 9.44 -23.13
C ARG A 4 1.36 9.57 -22.09
N TYR A 5 0.14 9.18 -22.44
CA TYR A 5 -1.00 9.21 -21.52
C TYR A 5 -0.96 8.08 -20.48
N SER A 6 -0.37 6.93 -20.81
CA SER A 6 -0.22 5.83 -19.86
C SER A 6 0.79 6.19 -18.76
N LEU A 7 1.93 6.79 -19.10
CA LEU A 7 2.95 7.17 -18.12
C LEU A 7 2.46 8.25 -17.16
N ARG A 8 1.78 9.30 -17.65
CA ARG A 8 1.21 10.34 -16.75
C ARG A 8 0.18 9.76 -15.78
N ARG A 9 -0.74 8.92 -16.27
CA ARG A 9 -1.74 8.26 -15.41
C ARG A 9 -1.09 7.31 -14.40
N TYR A 10 -0.06 6.59 -14.82
CA TYR A 10 0.74 5.74 -13.94
C TYR A 10 1.40 6.55 -12.82
N LEU A 11 2.13 7.63 -13.15
CA LEU A 11 2.83 8.46 -12.17
C LEU A 11 1.85 9.13 -11.20
N VAL A 12 0.72 9.63 -11.69
CA VAL A 12 -0.33 10.18 -10.81
C VAL A 12 -0.87 9.11 -9.86
N GLY A 13 -1.14 7.90 -10.37
CA GLY A 13 -1.59 6.78 -9.53
C GLY A 13 -0.55 6.38 -8.47
N ALA A 14 0.72 6.29 -8.86
CA ALA A 14 1.83 5.96 -7.97
C ALA A 14 2.02 7.02 -6.88
N VAL A 15 2.00 8.31 -7.25
CA VAL A 15 2.12 9.42 -6.28
C VAL A 15 0.95 9.43 -5.31
N VAL A 16 -0.29 9.28 -5.79
CA VAL A 16 -1.47 9.26 -4.91
C VAL A 16 -1.43 8.06 -3.96
N ALA A 17 -1.02 6.89 -4.45
CA ALA A 17 -0.88 5.68 -3.64
C ALA A 17 0.19 5.84 -2.54
N ARG A 18 1.39 6.33 -2.90
CA ARG A 18 2.50 6.55 -1.95
C ARG A 18 2.20 7.64 -0.94
N ALA A 19 1.59 8.75 -1.37
CA ALA A 19 1.16 9.79 -0.46
C ALA A 19 0.12 9.28 0.56
N GLY A 20 -0.81 8.42 0.11
CA GLY A 20 -1.76 7.76 1.00
C GLY A 20 -1.09 6.83 2.01
N ASP A 21 -0.11 6.04 1.56
CA ASP A 21 0.64 5.12 2.42
C ASP A 21 1.46 5.84 3.49
N GLU A 22 2.20 6.90 3.11
CA GLU A 22 2.97 7.71 4.05
C GLU A 22 2.08 8.39 5.10
N MET A 23 0.89 8.83 4.72
CA MET A 23 -0.05 9.48 5.64
C MET A 23 -0.81 8.49 6.54
N ALA A 24 -0.95 7.22 6.14
CA ALA A 24 -1.73 6.23 6.87
C ALA A 24 -1.14 5.92 8.26
N GLY A 25 0.18 5.80 8.37
CA GLY A 25 0.86 5.51 9.65
C GLY A 25 0.60 6.57 10.72
N PRO A 26 0.96 7.85 10.49
CA PRO A 26 0.69 8.94 11.43
C PRO A 26 -0.80 9.14 11.70
N ALA A 27 -1.66 9.03 10.69
CA ALA A 27 -3.11 9.19 10.85
C ALA A 27 -3.72 8.09 11.75
N LEU A 28 -3.31 6.83 11.57
CA LEU A 28 -3.73 5.72 12.44
C LEU A 28 -3.25 5.90 13.88
N MET A 29 -2.02 6.40 14.05
CA MET A 29 -1.45 6.63 15.38
C MET A 29 -2.19 7.75 16.13
N LEU A 30 -2.51 8.85 15.45
CA LEU A 30 -3.31 9.95 16.01
C LEU A 30 -4.76 9.52 16.26
N ALA A 31 -5.40 8.81 15.32
CA ALA A 31 -6.78 8.35 15.48
C ALA A 31 -6.91 7.29 16.58
N GLY A 32 -5.98 6.33 16.64
CA GLY A 32 -5.91 5.33 17.69
C GLY A 32 -5.69 5.97 19.07
N PHE A 33 -4.79 6.93 19.17
CA PHE A 33 -4.58 7.67 20.42
C PHE A 33 -5.81 8.46 20.85
N ALA A 34 -6.46 9.18 19.92
CA ALA A 34 -7.63 9.99 20.21
C ALA A 34 -8.85 9.18 20.64
N VAL A 35 -9.02 7.95 20.11
CA VAL A 35 -10.19 7.11 20.41
C VAL A 35 -9.94 6.15 21.58
N ALA A 36 -8.76 5.53 21.65
CA ALA A 36 -8.46 4.52 22.65
C ALA A 36 -7.74 5.06 23.91
N GLY A 37 -7.12 6.24 23.82
CA GLY A 37 -6.36 6.84 24.94
C GLY A 37 -5.09 6.07 25.35
N SER A 38 -4.76 4.97 24.66
CA SER A 38 -3.65 4.07 24.99
C SER A 38 -2.58 4.09 23.90
N SER A 39 -1.36 4.53 24.26
CA SER A 39 -0.19 4.52 23.38
C SER A 39 0.25 3.11 23.00
N VAL A 40 0.00 2.11 23.87
CA VAL A 40 0.34 0.71 23.65
C VAL A 40 -0.50 0.11 22.52
N GLU A 41 -1.80 0.42 22.49
CA GLU A 41 -2.71 -0.07 21.46
C GLU A 41 -2.38 0.53 20.09
N ALA A 42 -2.14 1.85 20.03
CA ALA A 42 -1.71 2.52 18.81
C ALA A 42 -0.38 1.98 18.27
N SER A 43 0.60 1.78 19.15
CA SER A 43 1.93 1.26 18.78
C SER A 43 1.85 -0.20 18.30
N SER A 44 0.97 -1.01 18.89
CA SER A 44 0.78 -2.41 18.50
C SER A 44 0.10 -2.55 17.14
N LEU A 45 -0.85 -1.69 16.81
CA LEU A 45 -1.46 -1.63 15.47
C LEU A 45 -0.43 -1.25 14.41
N LEU A 46 0.39 -0.23 14.68
CA LEU A 46 1.47 0.19 13.79
C LEU A 46 2.50 -0.93 13.60
N ALA A 47 2.91 -1.59 14.69
CA ALA A 47 3.83 -2.73 14.62
C ALA A 47 3.26 -3.87 13.78
N GLY A 48 1.97 -4.19 13.93
CA GLY A 48 1.28 -5.19 13.13
C GLY A 48 1.31 -4.89 11.63
N ILE A 49 1.02 -3.64 11.23
CA ILE A 49 1.09 -3.18 9.84
C ILE A 49 2.52 -3.28 9.30
N THR A 50 3.51 -2.83 10.07
CA THR A 50 4.92 -2.81 9.63
C THR A 50 5.51 -4.21 9.50
N LEU A 51 5.29 -5.10 10.46
CA LEU A 51 5.76 -6.49 10.40
C LEU A 51 5.13 -7.24 9.23
N SER A 52 3.84 -7.06 9.02
CA SER A 52 3.14 -7.70 7.90
C SER A 52 3.60 -7.12 6.55
N ALA A 53 3.89 -5.83 6.45
CA ALA A 53 4.47 -5.23 5.23
C ALA A 53 5.81 -5.86 4.85
N ALA A 54 6.67 -6.21 5.82
CA ALA A 54 7.93 -6.89 5.55
C ALA A 54 7.74 -8.27 4.87
N VAL A 55 6.69 -9.01 5.26
CA VAL A 55 6.33 -10.31 4.67
C VAL A 55 5.55 -10.14 3.36
N GLY A 56 4.76 -9.07 3.26
CA GLY A 56 4.00 -8.73 2.06
C GLY A 56 4.89 -8.59 0.83
N GLY A 57 6.11 -8.06 0.98
CA GLY A 57 6.99 -7.75 -0.15
C GLY A 57 7.33 -8.98 -0.99
N PRO A 58 7.94 -10.03 -0.39
CA PRO A 58 8.20 -11.29 -1.08
C PRO A 58 6.94 -11.97 -1.64
N LEU A 59 5.83 -11.95 -0.90
CA LEU A 59 4.58 -12.56 -1.34
C LEU A 59 4.01 -11.87 -2.58
N LEU A 60 3.95 -10.54 -2.54
CA LEU A 60 3.40 -9.72 -3.62
C LEU A 60 4.31 -9.75 -4.85
N GLY A 61 5.64 -9.77 -4.65
CA GLY A 61 6.62 -10.01 -5.72
C GLY A 61 6.40 -11.36 -6.42
N ALA A 62 6.31 -12.45 -5.67
CA ALA A 62 6.08 -13.79 -6.24
C ALA A 62 4.72 -13.90 -6.96
N LEU A 63 3.69 -13.20 -6.49
CA LEU A 63 2.39 -13.13 -7.15
C LEU A 63 2.43 -12.30 -8.44
N LEU A 64 3.17 -11.17 -8.45
CA LEU A 64 3.35 -10.33 -9.63
C LEU A 64 4.15 -11.06 -10.72
N ASP A 65 5.19 -11.80 -10.34
CA ASP A 65 6.01 -12.60 -11.28
C ASP A 65 5.18 -13.66 -12.03
N ARG A 66 4.11 -14.15 -11.39
CA ARG A 66 3.20 -15.16 -11.97
C ARG A 66 1.98 -14.57 -12.66
N ALA A 67 1.72 -13.27 -12.50
CA ALA A 67 0.49 -12.66 -12.97
C ALA A 67 0.55 -12.32 -14.47
N ALA A 68 -0.40 -12.83 -15.25
CA ALA A 68 -0.58 -12.43 -16.65
C ALA A 68 -1.01 -10.96 -16.81
N ARG A 69 -1.59 -10.35 -15.76
CA ARG A 69 -2.09 -8.96 -15.74
C ARG A 69 -1.76 -8.28 -14.39
N PRO A 70 -0.48 -7.96 -14.14
CA PRO A 70 -0.02 -7.43 -12.85
C PRO A 70 -0.74 -6.15 -12.39
N GLY A 71 -1.17 -5.29 -13.32
CA GLY A 71 -1.94 -4.08 -12.98
C GLY A 71 -3.27 -4.35 -12.26
N ARG A 72 -3.95 -5.49 -12.52
CA ARG A 72 -5.19 -5.84 -11.78
C ARG A 72 -4.89 -6.29 -10.36
N LEU A 73 -3.74 -6.95 -10.16
CA LEU A 73 -3.30 -7.39 -8.84
C LEU A 73 -2.93 -6.19 -7.96
N LEU A 74 -2.22 -5.19 -8.51
CA LEU A 74 -1.93 -3.93 -7.83
C LEU A 74 -3.20 -3.15 -7.47
N ALA A 75 -4.16 -3.05 -8.40
CA ALA A 75 -5.44 -2.42 -8.14
C ALA A 75 -6.21 -3.13 -7.01
N GLY A 76 -6.19 -4.47 -6.99
CA GLY A 76 -6.80 -5.26 -5.91
C GLY A 76 -6.12 -5.02 -4.56
N ALA A 77 -4.79 -4.99 -4.53
CA ALA A 77 -4.02 -4.72 -3.31
C ALA A 77 -4.28 -3.30 -2.77
N LEU A 78 -4.39 -2.30 -3.66
CA LEU A 78 -4.80 -0.94 -3.30
C LEU A 78 -6.18 -0.87 -2.66
N VAL A 79 -7.16 -1.55 -3.27
CA VAL A 79 -8.53 -1.61 -2.73
C VAL A 79 -8.53 -2.31 -1.37
N LEU A 80 -7.78 -3.42 -1.22
CA LEU A 80 -7.65 -4.14 0.04
C LEU A 80 -7.02 -3.27 1.13
N TYR A 81 -5.97 -2.53 0.79
CA TYR A 81 -5.30 -1.60 1.71
C TYR A 81 -6.26 -0.49 2.17
N ALA A 82 -6.92 0.19 1.22
CA ALA A 82 -7.86 1.26 1.54
C ALA A 82 -9.07 0.76 2.37
N ALA A 83 -9.63 -0.40 2.01
CA ALA A 83 -10.71 -1.01 2.76
C ALA A 83 -10.29 -1.42 4.17
N GLY A 84 -9.07 -1.96 4.31
CA GLY A 84 -8.48 -2.34 5.60
C GLY A 84 -8.31 -1.14 6.53
N LEU A 85 -7.74 -0.03 6.03
CA LEU A 85 -7.66 1.22 6.78
C LEU A 85 -9.03 1.74 7.21
N GLY A 86 -10.01 1.72 6.29
CA GLY A 86 -11.39 2.12 6.60
C GLY A 86 -12.03 1.24 7.68
N ALA A 87 -11.78 -0.07 7.65
CA ALA A 87 -12.28 -1.01 8.65
C ALA A 87 -11.62 -0.80 10.02
N ILE A 88 -10.31 -0.52 10.07
CA ILE A 88 -9.62 -0.16 11.33
C ILE A 88 -10.24 1.10 11.92
N LEU A 89 -10.41 2.15 11.12
CA LEU A 89 -11.01 3.41 11.58
C LEU A 89 -12.46 3.24 12.05
N ALA A 90 -13.28 2.47 11.33
CA ALA A 90 -14.66 2.20 11.72
C ALA A 90 -14.77 1.29 12.96
N GLY A 91 -13.76 0.43 13.17
CA GLY A 91 -13.68 -0.52 14.27
C GLY A 91 -13.10 0.04 15.57
N LEU A 92 -12.39 1.17 15.51
CA LEU A 92 -11.84 1.84 16.70
C LEU A 92 -12.95 2.14 17.72
N GLY A 93 -12.77 1.66 18.96
CA GLY A 93 -13.74 1.81 20.05
C GLY A 93 -15.01 0.95 19.93
N ARG A 94 -15.15 0.11 18.89
CA ARG A 94 -16.31 -0.75 18.66
C ARG A 94 -15.98 -2.24 18.59
N LEU A 95 -14.81 -2.58 18.04
CA LEU A 95 -14.35 -3.95 17.89
C LEU A 95 -13.38 -4.34 19.02
N PRO A 96 -13.30 -5.65 19.36
CA PRO A 96 -12.24 -6.15 20.23
C PRO A 96 -10.87 -5.81 19.64
N PHE A 97 -9.94 -5.35 20.47
CA PHE A 97 -8.61 -4.90 20.02
C PHE A 97 -7.87 -5.94 19.15
N ALA A 98 -7.96 -7.23 19.52
CA ALA A 98 -7.36 -8.32 18.75
C ALA A 98 -7.89 -8.41 17.30
N VAL A 99 -9.17 -8.13 17.08
CA VAL A 99 -9.77 -8.12 15.73
C VAL A 99 -9.21 -6.95 14.92
N THR A 100 -9.08 -5.77 15.53
CA THR A 100 -8.48 -4.59 14.89
C THR A 100 -7.02 -4.83 14.52
N VAL A 101 -6.24 -5.51 15.37
CA VAL A 101 -4.85 -5.91 15.07
C VAL A 101 -4.78 -6.91 13.93
N LEU A 102 -5.70 -7.88 13.85
CA LEU A 102 -5.75 -8.82 12.74
C LEU A 102 -6.05 -8.12 11.40
N ILE A 103 -7.01 -7.19 11.40
CA ILE A 103 -7.31 -6.37 10.21
C ILE A 103 -6.08 -5.54 9.82
N ALA A 104 -5.39 -4.94 10.80
CA ALA A 104 -4.16 -4.20 10.57
C ALA A 104 -3.05 -5.06 9.94
N ALA A 105 -2.87 -6.30 10.42
CA ALA A 105 -1.91 -7.23 9.85
C ALA A 105 -2.25 -7.63 8.41
N VAL A 106 -3.53 -7.91 8.11
CA VAL A 106 -3.97 -8.23 6.74
C VAL A 106 -3.79 -7.01 5.82
N THR A 107 -4.07 -5.82 6.32
CA THR A 107 -3.90 -4.55 5.60
C THR A 107 -2.43 -4.33 5.25
N GLY A 108 -1.51 -4.52 6.21
CA GLY A 108 -0.08 -4.33 5.98
C GLY A 108 0.53 -5.27 4.94
N LEU A 109 -0.01 -6.49 4.75
CA LEU A 109 0.42 -7.39 3.66
C LEU A 109 0.26 -6.77 2.27
N ALA A 110 -0.69 -5.84 2.10
CA ALA A 110 -0.91 -5.13 0.85
C ALA A 110 0.00 -3.88 0.69
N GLY A 111 0.66 -3.43 1.76
CA GLY A 111 1.52 -2.23 1.77
C GLY A 111 2.58 -2.20 0.65
N PRO A 112 3.30 -3.30 0.37
CA PRO A 112 4.30 -3.36 -0.70
C PRO A 112 3.76 -3.12 -2.12
N ALA A 113 2.45 -3.26 -2.33
CA ALA A 113 1.81 -2.90 -3.58
C ALA A 113 1.75 -1.39 -3.82
N LEU A 114 1.93 -0.57 -2.78
CA LEU A 114 1.88 0.90 -2.85
C LEU A 114 3.22 1.50 -3.28
N SER A 115 4.35 0.79 -3.07
CA SER A 115 5.68 1.25 -3.46
C SER A 115 6.31 0.41 -4.58
N GLY A 116 6.92 -0.75 -4.24
CA GLY A 116 7.73 -1.56 -5.16
C GLY A 116 6.92 -2.22 -6.26
N GLY A 117 5.64 -2.52 -6.00
CA GLY A 117 4.73 -3.09 -6.98
C GLY A 117 4.52 -2.21 -8.21
N TRP A 118 4.48 -0.88 -8.03
CA TRP A 118 4.36 0.05 -9.14
C TRP A 118 5.65 0.11 -9.95
N THR A 119 6.80 0.33 -9.32
CA THR A 119 8.09 0.48 -10.01
C THR A 119 8.44 -0.76 -10.84
N ALA A 120 8.07 -1.96 -10.38
CA ALA A 120 8.22 -3.20 -11.15
C ALA A 120 7.43 -3.22 -12.49
N GLN A 121 6.40 -2.38 -12.64
CA GLN A 121 5.60 -2.26 -13.88
C GLN A 121 6.14 -1.22 -14.86
N LEU A 122 7.09 -0.39 -14.44
CA LEU A 122 7.67 0.67 -15.27
C LEU A 122 8.28 0.15 -16.59
N PRO A 123 8.98 -1.01 -16.62
CA PRO A 123 9.46 -1.63 -17.86
C PRO A 123 8.37 -1.98 -18.87
N GLY A 124 7.15 -2.26 -18.41
CA GLY A 124 6.00 -2.54 -19.27
C GLY A 124 5.29 -1.29 -19.82
N ALA A 125 5.52 -0.12 -19.22
CA ALA A 125 4.82 1.13 -19.56
C ALA A 125 5.62 2.05 -20.49
N VAL A 126 6.94 1.87 -20.59
CA VAL A 126 7.86 2.77 -21.30
C VAL A 126 8.89 1.95 -22.09
N PRO A 127 9.22 2.32 -23.35
CA PRO A 127 10.28 1.65 -24.11
C PRO A 127 11.67 1.82 -23.45
N GLY A 128 12.55 0.84 -23.69
CA GLY A 128 13.82 0.66 -22.98
C GLY A 128 14.75 1.89 -22.98
N ASP A 129 14.75 2.64 -24.07
CA ASP A 129 15.52 3.88 -24.26
C ASP A 129 15.13 5.01 -23.29
N ARG A 130 13.94 4.93 -22.68
CA ARG A 130 13.40 5.94 -21.76
C ARG A 130 13.25 5.44 -20.32
N LEU A 131 13.66 4.21 -20.02
CA LEU A 131 13.50 3.62 -18.68
C LEU A 131 14.32 4.34 -17.61
N ALA A 132 15.55 4.76 -17.91
CA ALA A 132 16.34 5.52 -16.95
C ALA A 132 15.65 6.83 -16.53
N ARG A 133 15.06 7.55 -17.50
CA ARG A 133 14.33 8.79 -17.25
C ARG A 133 12.99 8.54 -16.55
N ALA A 134 12.32 7.43 -16.87
CA ALA A 134 11.09 7.05 -16.19
C ALA A 134 11.35 6.68 -14.72
N ASN A 135 12.41 5.90 -14.44
CA ASN A 135 12.81 5.55 -13.07
C ASN A 135 13.15 6.81 -12.26
N ALA A 136 13.88 7.76 -12.85
CA ALA A 136 14.19 9.03 -12.21
C ALA A 136 12.96 9.92 -11.94
N LEU A 137 11.83 9.67 -12.61
CA LEU A 137 10.56 10.37 -12.36
C LEU A 137 9.63 9.60 -11.42
N ASP A 138 9.86 8.30 -11.21
CA ASP A 138 9.07 7.43 -10.32
C ASP A 138 9.66 7.36 -8.90
N ALA A 139 10.97 7.51 -8.76
CA ALA A 139 11.68 7.63 -7.48
C ALA A 139 11.30 8.91 -6.74
#